data_AF-A0A839US87-F1
#
_entry.id   AF-A0A839US87-F1
#
_cell.length_a   1.000
_cell.length_b   1.000
_cell.length_c   1.000
_cell.angle_alpha   90.00
_cell.angle_beta   90.00
_cell.angle_gamma   90.00
#
_symmetry.space_group_name_H-M   'P 1'
#
loop_
_entity.id
_entity.type
_entity.pdbx_description
1 polymer ?
#
loop_
_entity_poly.entity_id
_entity_poly.type
_entity_poly.pdbx_seq_one_letter_code
_entity_poly.pdbx_strand_id
1 'polypeptide(L)'
;MPNVLAIALLVMTSLAQATPQRLNYTLVSERAHPNLAFTQGLLIEGDQFVESSGGYGKSFLQRYALAADAPQKPQVRHLPRQDFAEGLAATASGLWLLTWQQGIAKRLDANNFAVQQVARFKGEGWGLAFDGQHLIMSDGSDQLTWRDANFQVIRQQAVSFNGQPLHRLNELEYALGTLWANVWFDPHIVAIAPDTGHVVAYVDLSPIIEAEAKLHTNGLPHHATLNGIAFNAATETFWVTGKNWRKLYEIKLLDWQPE
;
A
#
# COMPACT_ATOMS: atom_id res chain seq x y z
N MET A 1 52.20 14.01 -41.76
CA MET A 1 51.75 13.69 -40.39
C MET A 1 50.30 13.25 -40.48
N PRO A 2 49.94 11.96 -40.27
CA PRO A 2 48.55 11.55 -40.30
C PRO A 2 47.93 11.68 -38.90
N ASN A 3 46.81 12.40 -38.81
CA ASN A 3 45.95 12.46 -37.64
C ASN A 3 45.23 11.13 -37.48
N VAL A 4 45.42 10.46 -36.35
CA VAL A 4 44.61 9.30 -35.94
C VAL A 4 43.44 9.83 -35.11
N LEU A 5 42.25 9.78 -35.68
CA LEU A 5 40.99 10.07 -35.00
C LEU A 5 40.59 8.80 -34.21
N ALA A 6 40.70 8.84 -32.88
CA ALA A 6 40.20 7.77 -32.03
C ALA A 6 38.69 7.95 -31.82
N ILE A 7 37.90 7.06 -32.42
CA ILE A 7 36.46 6.98 -32.16
C ILE A 7 36.26 6.08 -30.94
N ALA A 8 35.89 6.68 -29.81
CA ALA A 8 35.46 5.93 -28.63
C ALA A 8 34.05 5.38 -28.88
N LEU A 9 33.93 4.06 -29.03
CA LEU A 9 32.65 3.38 -29.17
C LEU A 9 32.02 3.26 -27.78
N LEU A 10 31.02 4.11 -27.49
CA LEU A 10 30.22 4.01 -26.28
C LEU A 10 29.26 2.82 -26.44
N VAL A 11 29.60 1.67 -25.86
CA VAL A 11 28.69 0.53 -25.78
C VAL A 11 27.64 0.85 -24.71
N MET A 12 26.47 1.31 -25.13
CA MET A 12 25.30 1.38 -24.25
C MET A 12 24.76 -0.04 -24.06
N THR A 13 25.14 -0.71 -22.98
CA THR A 13 24.47 -1.94 -22.55
C THR A 13 23.09 -1.55 -22.03
N SER A 14 22.04 -1.75 -22.82
CA SER A 14 20.68 -1.77 -22.28
C SER A 14 20.57 -3.00 -21.39
N LEU A 15 20.53 -2.80 -20.07
CA LEU A 15 20.07 -3.85 -19.17
C LEU A 15 18.61 -4.11 -19.54
N ALA A 16 18.35 -5.24 -20.18
CA ALA A 16 16.98 -5.68 -20.41
C ALA A 16 16.27 -5.77 -19.04
N GLN A 17 15.18 -5.04 -18.87
CA GLN A 17 14.36 -5.14 -17.67
C GLN A 17 13.86 -6.59 -17.59
N ALA A 18 14.16 -7.27 -16.48
CA ALA A 18 13.63 -8.61 -16.25
C ALA A 18 12.10 -8.56 -16.26
N THR A 19 11.47 -9.50 -16.96
CA THR A 19 10.01 -9.62 -16.98
C THR A 19 9.50 -9.87 -15.56
N PRO A 20 8.49 -9.14 -15.08
CA PRO A 20 7.92 -9.38 -13.76
C PRO A 20 7.47 -10.83 -13.57
N GLN A 21 7.89 -11.45 -12.47
CA GLN A 21 7.47 -12.80 -12.11
C GLN A 21 6.02 -12.83 -11.61
N ARG A 22 5.20 -13.73 -12.12
CA ARG A 22 3.91 -14.06 -11.47
C ARG A 22 4.17 -14.95 -10.26
N LEU A 23 3.75 -14.51 -9.09
CA LEU A 23 3.87 -15.27 -7.84
C LEU A 23 2.57 -16.04 -7.56
N ASN A 24 2.74 -17.27 -7.08
CA ASN A 24 1.64 -18.06 -6.53
C ASN A 24 1.52 -17.81 -5.03
N TYR A 25 0.31 -18.04 -4.49
CA TYR A 25 0.06 -17.95 -3.06
C TYR A 25 -0.85 -19.09 -2.58
N THR A 26 -0.80 -19.37 -1.28
CA THR A 26 -1.82 -20.13 -0.58
C THR A 26 -2.64 -19.21 0.31
N LEU A 27 -3.94 -19.45 0.38
CA LEU A 27 -4.80 -18.84 1.40
C LEU A 27 -4.52 -19.56 2.73
N VAL A 28 -4.03 -18.82 3.73
CA VAL A 28 -3.67 -19.33 5.05
C VAL A 28 -4.86 -19.26 5.99
N SER A 29 -5.51 -18.10 6.03
CA SER A 29 -6.65 -17.85 6.89
C SER A 29 -7.54 -16.74 6.34
N GLU A 30 -8.74 -16.62 6.88
CA GLU A 30 -9.67 -15.53 6.59
C GLU A 30 -10.38 -15.11 7.88
N ARG A 31 -10.77 -13.84 7.96
CA ARG A 31 -11.48 -13.30 9.12
C ARG A 31 -12.47 -12.23 8.72
N ALA A 32 -13.51 -12.03 9.53
CA ALA A 32 -14.45 -10.94 9.32
C ALA A 32 -13.73 -9.58 9.39
N HIS A 33 -14.08 -8.70 8.45
CA HIS A 33 -13.58 -7.33 8.35
C HIS A 33 -14.54 -6.39 9.10
N PRO A 34 -14.13 -5.83 10.26
CA PRO A 34 -15.02 -5.01 11.08
C PRO A 34 -15.43 -3.71 10.37
N ASN A 35 -16.66 -3.27 10.66
CA ASN A 35 -17.26 -2.02 10.16
C ASN A 35 -17.41 -1.90 8.63
N LEU A 36 -17.06 -2.93 7.86
CA LEU A 36 -17.04 -2.89 6.38
C LEU A 36 -16.33 -1.63 5.88
N ALA A 37 -15.11 -1.40 6.38
CA ALA A 37 -14.39 -0.16 6.13
C ALA A 37 -14.18 0.09 4.62
N PHE A 38 -14.22 1.36 4.22
CA PHE A 38 -13.81 1.77 2.88
C PHE A 38 -12.28 1.92 2.89
N THR A 39 -11.58 0.79 3.05
CA THR A 39 -10.14 0.68 3.32
C THR A 39 -9.31 1.51 2.35
N GLN A 40 -8.55 2.47 2.88
CA GLN A 40 -7.56 3.24 2.12
C GLN A 40 -6.12 2.98 2.57
N GLY A 41 -5.93 2.37 3.74
CA GLY A 41 -4.62 2.04 4.30
C GLY A 41 -4.77 0.98 5.37
N LEU A 42 -3.88 -0.01 5.37
CA LEU A 42 -3.88 -1.12 6.31
C LEU A 42 -2.42 -1.39 6.74
N LEU A 43 -2.17 -1.62 8.02
CA LEU A 43 -0.89 -2.15 8.48
C LEU A 43 -1.08 -3.05 9.69
N ILE A 44 -0.01 -3.78 10.04
CA ILE A 44 0.10 -4.52 11.29
C ILE A 44 1.08 -3.80 12.22
N GLU A 45 0.64 -3.51 13.45
CA GLU A 45 1.46 -2.97 14.53
C GLU A 45 1.32 -3.88 15.74
N GLY A 46 2.36 -4.67 16.03
CA GLY A 46 2.32 -5.68 17.08
C GLY A 46 1.30 -6.77 16.78
N ASP A 47 0.32 -6.94 17.66
CA ASP A 47 -0.75 -7.95 17.55
C ASP A 47 -2.07 -7.36 17.02
N GLN A 48 -2.00 -6.23 16.29
CA GLN A 48 -3.17 -5.49 15.83
C GLN A 48 -3.06 -5.05 14.38
N PHE A 49 -4.21 -5.06 13.71
CA PHE A 49 -4.42 -4.26 12.51
C PHE A 49 -4.65 -2.80 12.90
N VAL A 50 -4.12 -1.90 12.07
CA VAL A 50 -4.44 -0.47 12.08
C VAL A 50 -4.89 -0.10 10.69
N GLU A 51 -6.04 0.58 10.59
CA GLU A 51 -6.72 0.78 9.32
C GLU A 51 -7.34 2.17 9.20
N SER A 52 -7.25 2.76 8.00
CA SER A 52 -7.98 3.96 7.59
C SER A 52 -9.13 3.61 6.67
N SER A 53 -10.28 4.21 6.96
CA SER A 53 -11.47 4.13 6.14
C SER A 53 -11.80 5.51 5.57
N GLY A 54 -11.91 5.60 4.26
CA GLY A 54 -12.18 6.84 3.53
C GLY A 54 -13.67 7.20 3.44
N GLY A 55 -13.95 8.40 2.95
CA GLY A 55 -15.31 8.92 2.75
C GLY A 55 -15.57 10.22 3.50
N TYR A 56 -15.97 11.28 2.77
CA TYR A 56 -16.35 12.55 3.39
C TYR A 56 -17.49 12.37 4.39
N GLY A 57 -17.32 12.94 5.59
CA GLY A 57 -18.26 12.79 6.70
C GLY A 57 -18.34 11.40 7.32
N LYS A 58 -17.58 10.42 6.79
CA LYS A 58 -17.60 9.01 7.22
C LYS A 58 -16.23 8.48 7.61
N SER A 59 -15.16 9.21 7.28
CA SER A 59 -13.80 8.73 7.48
C SER A 59 -13.51 8.42 8.94
N PHE A 60 -12.79 7.32 9.18
CA PHE A 60 -12.37 6.90 10.50
C PHE A 60 -11.05 6.15 10.45
N LEU A 61 -10.38 6.11 11.59
CA LEU A 61 -9.31 5.17 11.89
C LEU A 61 -9.87 4.08 12.80
N GLN A 62 -9.40 2.85 12.61
CA GLN A 62 -9.70 1.77 13.53
C GLN A 62 -8.47 0.92 13.85
N ARG A 63 -8.51 0.30 15.03
CA ARG A 63 -7.51 -0.64 15.51
C ARG A 63 -8.22 -1.86 16.09
N TYR A 64 -7.80 -3.05 15.69
CA TYR A 64 -8.43 -4.30 16.10
C TYR A 64 -7.43 -5.46 16.10
N ALA A 65 -7.71 -6.48 16.91
CA ALA A 65 -6.79 -7.59 17.12
C ALA A 65 -6.53 -8.40 15.83
N LEU A 66 -5.27 -8.78 15.63
CA LEU A 66 -4.78 -9.65 14.57
C LEU A 66 -5.15 -11.13 14.79
N ALA A 67 -5.22 -11.56 16.05
CA ALA A 67 -5.63 -12.92 16.40
C ALA A 67 -7.09 -13.18 15.99
N ALA A 68 -7.36 -14.37 15.45
CA ALA A 68 -8.67 -14.72 14.89
C ALA A 68 -9.75 -14.98 15.96
N ASP A 69 -9.34 -15.41 17.15
CA ASP A 69 -10.18 -15.71 18.31
C ASP A 69 -10.43 -14.48 19.20
N ALA A 70 -9.74 -13.37 18.94
CA ALA A 70 -9.90 -12.15 19.70
C ALA A 70 -11.24 -11.45 19.39
N PRO A 71 -11.88 -10.81 20.40
CA PRO A 71 -13.10 -10.04 20.17
C PRO A 71 -12.91 -8.96 19.11
N GLN A 72 -13.75 -8.97 18.08
CA GLN A 72 -13.76 -7.93 17.03
C GLN A 72 -14.45 -6.65 17.50
N LYS A 73 -13.95 -6.04 18.58
CA LYS A 73 -14.38 -4.73 19.05
C LYS A 73 -13.30 -3.71 18.71
N PRO A 74 -13.34 -3.09 17.52
CA PRO A 74 -12.33 -2.11 17.13
C PRO A 74 -12.39 -0.90 18.04
N GLN A 75 -11.22 -0.35 18.40
CA GLN A 75 -11.10 1.04 18.82
C GLN A 75 -11.28 1.90 17.57
N VAL A 76 -12.24 2.83 17.59
CA VAL A 76 -12.57 3.66 16.42
C VAL A 76 -12.39 5.14 16.75
N ARG A 77 -11.77 5.88 15.83
CA ARG A 77 -11.67 7.35 15.87
C ARG A 77 -12.21 7.92 14.57
N HIS A 78 -13.39 8.55 14.63
CA HIS A 78 -13.92 9.31 13.51
C HIS A 78 -13.11 10.59 13.25
N LEU A 79 -12.94 10.92 11.98
CA LEU A 79 -12.27 12.13 11.54
C LEU A 79 -13.26 13.30 11.34
N PRO A 80 -12.78 14.55 11.33
CA PRO A 80 -13.56 15.70 10.90
C PRO A 80 -14.23 15.47 9.54
N ARG A 81 -15.43 16.03 9.35
CA ARG A 81 -16.26 15.75 8.17
C ARG A 81 -15.59 16.10 6.84
N GLN A 82 -14.74 17.11 6.84
CA GLN A 82 -14.01 17.59 5.67
C GLN A 82 -12.84 16.69 5.27
N ASP A 83 -12.44 15.73 6.12
CA ASP A 83 -11.32 14.86 5.85
C ASP A 83 -11.80 13.58 5.17
N PHE A 84 -11.14 13.25 4.05
CA PHE A 84 -11.22 11.94 3.43
C PHE A 84 -9.93 11.22 3.77
N ALA A 85 -9.99 10.24 4.68
CA ALA A 85 -8.81 9.47 5.08
C ALA A 85 -8.29 8.64 3.92
N GLU A 86 -6.98 8.63 3.74
CA GLU A 86 -6.29 7.80 2.75
C GLU A 86 -5.27 6.89 3.45
N GLY A 87 -4.18 6.53 2.78
CA GLY A 87 -3.14 5.64 3.29
C GLY A 87 -2.51 6.09 4.60
N LEU A 88 -2.04 5.10 5.37
CA LEU A 88 -1.41 5.30 6.67
C LEU A 88 -0.14 4.46 6.78
N ALA A 89 0.84 4.95 7.54
CA ALA A 89 2.09 4.22 7.81
C ALA A 89 2.56 4.48 9.25
N ALA A 90 3.09 3.45 9.90
CA ALA A 90 3.68 3.56 11.22
C ALA A 90 5.16 3.94 11.13
N THR A 91 5.59 4.86 11.99
CA THR A 91 6.99 5.24 12.18
C THR A 91 7.32 5.21 13.66
N ALA A 92 8.61 5.30 14.01
CA ALA A 92 9.02 5.45 15.41
C ALA A 92 8.43 6.69 16.11
N SER A 93 8.00 7.70 15.34
CA SER A 93 7.41 8.93 15.86
C SER A 93 5.88 8.90 15.99
N GLY A 94 5.23 7.82 15.54
CA GLY A 94 3.77 7.69 15.51
C GLY A 94 3.23 7.30 14.13
N LEU A 95 1.91 7.34 14.01
CA LEU A 95 1.18 6.94 12.82
C LEU A 95 0.97 8.14 11.89
N TRP A 96 1.41 8.05 10.65
CA TRP A 96 1.11 9.04 9.63
C TRP A 96 -0.16 8.64 8.87
N LEU A 97 -1.02 9.61 8.62
CA LEU A 97 -2.26 9.46 7.86
C LEU A 97 -2.34 10.53 6.77
N LEU A 98 -2.60 10.10 5.53
CA LEU A 98 -2.89 10.96 4.40
C LEU A 98 -4.36 11.39 4.35
N THR A 99 -4.59 12.46 3.63
CA THR A 99 -5.92 12.85 3.13
C THR A 99 -5.90 12.94 1.62
N TRP A 100 -7.03 12.62 0.96
CA TRP A 100 -7.11 12.55 -0.50
C TRP A 100 -6.73 13.83 -1.24
N GLN A 101 -7.58 14.85 -1.25
CA GLN A 101 -7.41 16.07 -2.07
C GLN A 101 -7.00 17.30 -1.25
N GLN A 102 -6.94 17.17 0.06
CA GLN A 102 -6.70 18.28 0.97
C GLN A 102 -5.22 18.66 1.05
N GLY A 103 -4.31 17.80 0.56
CA GLY A 103 -2.86 18.02 0.63
C GLY A 103 -2.36 18.06 2.07
N ILE A 104 -2.93 17.21 2.94
CA ILE A 104 -2.63 17.16 4.37
C ILE A 104 -2.14 15.76 4.76
N ALA A 105 -1.02 15.72 5.48
CA ALA A 105 -0.57 14.54 6.20
C ALA A 105 -0.60 14.84 7.71
N LYS A 106 -1.14 13.91 8.50
CA LYS A 106 -1.24 14.06 9.95
C LYS A 106 -0.38 13.00 10.62
N ARG A 107 0.51 13.41 11.52
CA ARG A 107 1.13 12.48 12.46
C ARG A 107 0.24 12.38 13.68
N LEU A 108 -0.10 11.16 14.04
CA LEU A 108 -1.02 10.80 15.09
C LEU A 108 -0.29 9.98 16.15
N ASP A 109 -0.73 10.12 17.39
CA ASP A 109 -0.37 9.20 18.45
C ASP A 109 -0.87 7.78 18.09
N ALA A 110 0.01 6.79 18.13
CA ALA A 110 -0.35 5.43 17.75
C ALA A 110 -1.42 4.82 18.67
N ASN A 111 -1.46 5.18 19.95
CA ASN A 111 -2.35 4.54 20.94
C ASN A 111 -3.78 5.09 20.90
N ASN A 112 -3.94 6.38 20.62
CA ASN A 112 -5.25 7.04 20.73
C ASN A 112 -5.65 7.85 19.48
N PHE A 113 -4.84 7.85 18.44
CA PHE A 113 -5.06 8.59 17.19
C PHE A 113 -5.21 10.11 17.35
N ALA A 114 -4.72 10.69 18.46
CA ALA A 114 -4.70 12.13 18.64
C ALA A 114 -3.72 12.76 17.65
N VAL A 115 -4.13 13.84 16.99
CA VAL A 115 -3.27 14.59 16.07
C VAL A 115 -2.16 15.26 16.86
N GLN A 116 -0.91 14.93 16.52
CA GLN A 116 0.29 15.51 17.11
C GLN A 116 0.94 16.53 16.18
N GLN A 117 0.89 16.30 14.87
CA GLN A 117 1.45 17.20 13.86
C GLN A 117 0.61 17.17 12.59
N VAL A 118 0.62 18.29 11.88
CA VAL A 118 0.02 18.43 10.55
C VAL A 118 1.08 18.97 9.61
N ALA A 119 1.29 18.29 8.49
CA ALA A 119 2.14 18.72 7.39
C ALA A 119 1.28 18.95 6.14
N ARG A 120 1.70 19.90 5.31
CA ARG A 120 1.08 20.18 4.01
C ARG A 120 1.94 19.62 2.89
N PHE A 121 1.30 19.09 1.86
CA PHE A 121 1.93 18.68 0.62
C PHE A 121 1.09 19.12 -0.59
N LYS A 122 1.67 19.04 -1.79
CA LYS A 122 0.99 19.35 -3.05
C LYS A 122 0.48 18.07 -3.70
N GLY A 123 -0.68 18.15 -4.35
CA GLY A 123 -1.29 17.02 -5.06
C GLY A 123 -2.20 16.19 -4.16
N GLU A 124 -2.54 14.99 -4.64
CA GLU A 124 -3.32 14.01 -3.89
C GLU A 124 -2.41 13.11 -3.05
N GLY A 125 -2.98 12.43 -2.05
CA GLY A 125 -2.31 11.34 -1.33
C GLY A 125 -3.19 10.10 -1.34
N TRP A 126 -2.64 8.95 -1.72
CA TRP A 126 -3.38 7.69 -1.88
C TRP A 126 -2.83 6.65 -0.89
N GLY A 127 -1.74 5.96 -1.19
CA GLY A 127 -1.09 5.02 -0.29
C GLY A 127 0.10 5.61 0.47
N LEU A 128 0.43 5.03 1.62
CA LEU A 128 1.58 5.42 2.43
C LEU A 128 2.23 4.16 3.03
N ALA A 129 3.54 4.00 2.85
CA ALA A 129 4.33 2.97 3.51
C ALA A 129 5.55 3.60 4.20
N PHE A 130 6.28 2.81 4.99
CA PHE A 130 7.52 3.24 5.65
C PHE A 130 8.61 2.20 5.46
N ASP A 131 9.75 2.60 4.87
CA ASP A 131 10.86 1.68 4.57
C ASP A 131 11.85 1.47 5.74
N GLY A 132 11.51 2.02 6.92
CA GLY A 132 12.40 2.07 8.08
C GLY A 132 13.18 3.39 8.19
N GLN A 133 13.24 4.19 7.14
CA GLN A 133 13.94 5.48 7.10
C GLN A 133 13.06 6.62 6.57
N HIS A 134 12.27 6.37 5.53
CA HIS A 134 11.48 7.33 4.79
C HIS A 134 10.05 6.85 4.63
N LEU A 135 9.13 7.80 4.61
CA LEU A 135 7.76 7.55 4.18
C LEU A 135 7.72 7.48 2.66
N ILE A 136 7.00 6.53 2.10
CA ILE A 136 6.82 6.36 0.65
C ILE A 136 5.35 6.58 0.34
N MET A 137 5.06 7.54 -0.53
CA MET A 137 3.70 7.98 -0.83
C MET A 137 3.37 7.75 -2.30
N SER A 138 2.20 7.17 -2.58
CA SER A 138 1.57 7.17 -3.90
C SER A 138 0.47 8.24 -3.97
N ASP A 139 0.10 8.65 -5.18
CA ASP A 139 -0.93 9.65 -5.44
C ASP A 139 -1.84 9.27 -6.63
N GLY A 140 -1.85 7.99 -7.01
CA GLY A 140 -2.57 7.49 -8.18
C GLY A 140 -1.86 7.71 -9.52
N SER A 141 -0.75 8.45 -9.56
CA SER A 141 0.13 8.50 -10.73
C SER A 141 1.04 7.25 -10.81
N ASP A 142 1.99 7.28 -11.74
CA ASP A 142 3.12 6.33 -11.83
C ASP A 142 4.32 6.75 -10.96
N GLN A 143 4.21 7.85 -10.20
CA GLN A 143 5.30 8.34 -9.36
C GLN A 143 5.10 7.94 -7.89
N LEU A 144 6.14 7.37 -7.30
CA LEU A 144 6.28 7.23 -5.86
C LEU A 144 7.13 8.37 -5.31
N THR A 145 6.72 8.96 -4.19
CA THR A 145 7.41 10.08 -3.55
C THR A 145 7.93 9.68 -2.17
N TRP A 146 9.25 9.74 -1.98
CA TRP A 146 9.88 9.54 -0.68
C TRP A 146 9.85 10.84 0.12
N ARG A 147 9.53 10.74 1.40
CA ARG A 147 9.37 11.86 2.30
C ARG A 147 10.13 11.67 3.61
N ASP A 148 10.65 12.77 4.12
CA ASP A 148 11.36 12.81 5.39
C ASP A 148 10.41 12.83 6.60
N ALA A 149 10.97 12.89 7.81
CA ALA A 149 10.22 12.96 9.06
C ALA A 149 9.36 14.25 9.22
N ASN A 150 9.62 15.28 8.41
CA ASN A 150 8.83 16.51 8.32
C ASN A 150 7.88 16.51 7.11
N PHE A 151 7.74 15.36 6.45
CA PHE A 151 6.92 15.13 5.27
C PHE A 151 7.38 15.89 4.01
N GLN A 152 8.61 16.40 3.99
CA GLN A 152 9.20 17.06 2.83
C GLN A 152 9.68 16.02 1.81
N VAL A 153 9.62 16.38 0.52
CA VAL A 153 10.05 15.50 -0.58
C VAL A 153 11.56 15.30 -0.54
N ILE A 154 11.99 14.05 -0.57
CA ILE A 154 13.41 13.64 -0.69
C ILE A 154 13.72 13.29 -2.14
N ARG A 155 12.94 12.38 -2.71
CA ARG A 155 13.08 11.93 -4.10
C ARG A 155 11.74 11.46 -4.65
N GLN A 156 11.71 11.28 -5.96
CA GLN A 156 10.61 10.64 -6.66
C GLN A 156 11.16 9.51 -7.54
N GLN A 157 10.38 8.45 -7.71
CA GLN A 157 10.70 7.32 -8.55
C GLN A 157 9.52 7.00 -9.46
N ALA A 158 9.76 6.93 -10.77
CA ALA A 158 8.79 6.44 -11.73
C ALA A 158 8.66 4.93 -11.62
N VAL A 159 7.42 4.43 -11.64
CA VAL A 159 7.11 3.02 -11.58
C VAL A 159 6.76 2.49 -12.96
N SER A 160 7.34 1.36 -13.33
CA SER A 160 7.08 0.73 -14.62
C SER A 160 6.80 -0.77 -14.53
N PHE A 161 5.86 -1.23 -15.35
CA PHE A 161 5.57 -2.64 -15.58
C PHE A 161 5.92 -2.98 -17.03
N ASN A 162 6.91 -3.87 -17.24
CA ASN A 162 7.41 -4.20 -18.59
C ASN A 162 7.80 -2.96 -19.41
N GLY A 163 8.52 -2.01 -18.79
CA GLY A 163 9.00 -0.79 -19.43
C GLY A 163 7.93 0.27 -19.71
N GLN A 164 6.67 0.03 -19.34
CA GLN A 164 5.59 1.02 -19.47
C GLN A 164 5.25 1.64 -18.11
N PRO A 165 4.96 2.95 -18.04
CA PRO A 165 4.46 3.58 -16.82
C PRO A 165 3.27 2.82 -16.21
N LEU A 166 3.35 2.53 -14.91
CA LEU A 166 2.26 1.90 -14.18
C LEU A 166 1.53 2.93 -13.32
N HIS A 167 0.40 3.41 -13.82
CA HIS A 167 -0.45 4.36 -13.11
C HIS A 167 -1.39 3.68 -12.09
N ARG A 168 -2.13 4.48 -11.33
CA ARG A 168 -3.13 4.06 -10.34
C ARG A 168 -2.56 3.28 -9.16
N LEU A 169 -1.31 3.54 -8.81
CA LEU A 169 -0.72 3.07 -7.57
C LEU A 169 -1.55 3.60 -6.40
N ASN A 170 -2.11 2.68 -5.61
CA ASN A 170 -3.00 2.99 -4.51
C ASN A 170 -2.31 2.64 -3.19
N GLU A 171 -2.94 1.83 -2.34
CA GLU A 171 -2.38 1.44 -1.05
C GLU A 171 -1.01 0.74 -1.20
N LEU A 172 -0.14 0.99 -0.22
CA LEU A 172 1.26 0.59 -0.22
C LEU A 172 1.61 -0.16 1.07
N GLU A 173 2.48 -1.16 0.96
CA GLU A 173 3.11 -1.83 2.11
C GLU A 173 4.60 -2.07 1.82
N TYR A 174 5.47 -1.77 2.78
CA TYR A 174 6.90 -2.07 2.63
C TYR A 174 7.28 -3.28 3.47
N ALA A 175 7.67 -4.36 2.80
CA ALA A 175 7.99 -5.62 3.45
C ALA A 175 9.11 -6.32 2.72
N LEU A 176 10.05 -6.89 3.50
CA LEU A 176 11.14 -7.70 2.96
C LEU A 176 11.94 -6.96 1.86
N GLY A 177 12.30 -5.70 2.11
CA GLY A 177 13.07 -4.86 1.17
C GLY A 177 12.30 -4.40 -0.07
N THR A 178 11.00 -4.73 -0.15
CA THR A 178 10.19 -4.53 -1.36
C THR A 178 8.96 -3.71 -1.06
N LEU A 179 8.61 -2.83 -1.99
CA LEU A 179 7.38 -2.06 -1.90
C LEU A 179 6.26 -2.79 -2.65
N TRP A 180 5.23 -3.19 -1.92
CA TRP A 180 4.01 -3.77 -2.45
C TRP A 180 2.98 -2.67 -2.69
N ALA A 181 2.26 -2.75 -3.79
CA ALA A 181 1.23 -1.78 -4.11
C ALA A 181 -0.03 -2.46 -4.67
N ASN A 182 -1.19 -1.97 -4.23
CA ASN A 182 -2.42 -2.15 -4.99
C ASN A 182 -2.39 -1.26 -6.24
N VAL A 183 -2.97 -1.75 -7.34
CA VAL A 183 -3.28 -0.93 -8.51
C VAL A 183 -4.79 -0.76 -8.60
N TRP A 184 -5.30 0.48 -8.57
CA TRP A 184 -6.73 0.72 -8.43
C TRP A 184 -7.53 0.21 -9.65
N PHE A 185 -8.57 -0.60 -9.37
CA PHE A 185 -9.37 -1.39 -10.32
C PHE A 185 -8.66 -2.58 -10.96
N ASP A 186 -7.46 -2.92 -10.51
CA ASP A 186 -6.73 -4.10 -10.97
C ASP A 186 -6.85 -5.23 -9.91
N PRO A 187 -7.01 -6.50 -10.31
CA PRO A 187 -7.05 -7.61 -9.37
C PRO A 187 -5.68 -8.02 -8.83
N HIS A 188 -4.59 -7.38 -9.28
CA HIS A 188 -3.24 -7.71 -8.84
C HIS A 188 -2.72 -6.78 -7.74
N ILE A 189 -1.82 -7.33 -6.93
CA ILE A 189 -0.82 -6.54 -6.20
C ILE A 189 0.54 -6.69 -6.90
N VAL A 190 1.31 -5.62 -6.94
CA VAL A 190 2.63 -5.59 -7.59
C VAL A 190 3.73 -5.40 -6.57
N ALA A 191 4.85 -6.08 -6.77
CA ALA A 191 6.10 -5.91 -6.04
C ALA A 191 7.03 -4.99 -6.83
N ILE A 192 7.37 -3.84 -6.25
CA ILE A 192 8.16 -2.76 -6.87
C ILE A 192 9.53 -2.72 -6.19
N ALA A 193 10.59 -2.81 -6.98
CA ALA A 193 11.94 -2.56 -6.49
C ALA A 193 12.11 -1.06 -6.17
N PRO A 194 12.34 -0.67 -4.90
CA PRO A 194 12.29 0.74 -4.47
C PRO A 194 13.38 1.63 -5.11
N ASP A 195 14.49 1.03 -5.52
CA ASP A 195 15.64 1.73 -6.09
C ASP A 195 15.45 2.06 -7.58
N THR A 196 14.69 1.24 -8.30
CA THR A 196 14.52 1.37 -9.75
C THR A 196 13.10 1.74 -10.16
N GLY A 197 12.11 1.50 -9.30
CA GLY A 197 10.69 1.61 -9.62
C GLY A 197 10.18 0.52 -10.56
N HIS A 198 11.02 -0.45 -10.94
CA HIS A 198 10.58 -1.55 -11.76
C HIS A 198 9.71 -2.51 -10.96
N VAL A 199 8.56 -2.88 -11.51
CA VAL A 199 7.81 -4.03 -11.00
C VAL A 199 8.64 -5.28 -11.29
N VAL A 200 8.96 -6.03 -10.23
CA VAL A 200 9.76 -7.27 -10.30
C VAL A 200 8.89 -8.52 -10.18
N ALA A 201 7.73 -8.40 -9.55
CA ALA A 201 6.77 -9.48 -9.43
C ALA A 201 5.34 -8.97 -9.25
N TYR A 202 4.36 -9.85 -9.40
CA TYR A 202 2.95 -9.55 -9.15
C TYR A 202 2.17 -10.80 -8.71
N VAL A 203 1.09 -10.59 -7.98
CA VAL A 203 0.20 -11.64 -7.48
C VAL A 203 -1.20 -11.37 -8.01
N ASP A 204 -1.86 -12.37 -8.57
CA ASP A 204 -3.24 -12.28 -9.08
C ASP A 204 -4.24 -12.70 -8.00
N LEU A 205 -5.01 -11.74 -7.47
CA LEU A 205 -5.99 -11.98 -6.41
C LEU A 205 -7.42 -12.12 -6.93
N SER A 206 -7.62 -12.32 -8.24
CA SER A 206 -8.95 -12.56 -8.83
C SER A 206 -9.73 -13.67 -8.09
N PRO A 207 -9.14 -14.82 -7.70
CA PRO A 207 -9.86 -15.84 -6.95
C PRO A 207 -10.40 -15.37 -5.58
N ILE A 208 -9.67 -14.49 -4.89
CA ILE A 208 -10.12 -13.89 -3.63
C ILE A 208 -11.26 -12.91 -3.88
N ILE A 209 -11.14 -12.06 -4.91
CA ILE A 209 -12.19 -11.09 -5.29
C ILE A 209 -13.48 -11.82 -5.64
N GLU A 210 -13.41 -12.93 -6.38
CA GLU A 210 -14.57 -13.77 -6.69
C GLU A 210 -15.18 -14.43 -5.45
N ALA A 211 -14.36 -14.86 -4.49
CA ALA A 211 -14.84 -15.42 -3.23
C ALA A 211 -15.56 -14.35 -2.38
N GLU A 212 -15.00 -13.15 -2.30
CA GLU A 212 -15.61 -12.00 -1.62
C GLU A 212 -16.93 -11.60 -2.29
N ALA A 213 -16.98 -11.54 -3.63
CA ALA A 213 -18.19 -11.17 -4.36
C ALA A 213 -19.40 -12.07 -4.04
N LYS A 214 -19.16 -13.36 -3.76
CA LYS A 214 -20.21 -14.32 -3.36
C LYS A 214 -20.81 -14.03 -1.97
N LEU A 215 -20.13 -13.23 -1.15
CA LEU A 215 -20.62 -12.81 0.17
C LEU A 215 -21.57 -11.61 0.09
N HIS A 216 -21.68 -10.95 -1.06
CA HIS A 216 -22.60 -9.83 -1.30
C HIS A 216 -23.83 -10.30 -2.08
N THR A 217 -25.03 -9.93 -1.60
CA THR A 217 -26.30 -10.38 -2.18
C THR A 217 -26.45 -10.07 -3.68
N ASN A 218 -25.85 -8.98 -4.14
CA ASN A 218 -25.92 -8.52 -5.54
C ASN A 218 -24.55 -8.55 -6.22
N GLY A 219 -23.62 -9.38 -5.74
CA GLY A 219 -22.21 -9.32 -6.12
C GLY A 219 -21.48 -8.12 -5.51
N LEU A 220 -20.17 -8.06 -5.73
CA LEU A 220 -19.32 -7.00 -5.19
C LEU A 220 -19.65 -5.67 -5.89
N PRO A 221 -20.01 -4.60 -5.14
CA PRO A 221 -20.24 -3.29 -5.76
C PRO A 221 -19.00 -2.80 -6.51
N HIS A 222 -19.18 -2.05 -7.60
CA HIS A 222 -18.04 -1.56 -8.41
C HIS A 222 -17.02 -0.73 -7.62
N HIS A 223 -17.45 -0.02 -6.56
CA HIS A 223 -16.56 0.77 -5.70
C HIS A 223 -15.83 -0.07 -4.64
N ALA A 224 -16.21 -1.35 -4.47
CA ALA A 224 -15.66 -2.25 -3.47
C ALA A 224 -14.42 -3.01 -4.03
N THR A 225 -13.43 -2.24 -4.48
CA THR A 225 -12.21 -2.76 -5.10
C THR A 225 -11.24 -3.34 -4.07
N LEU A 226 -10.37 -4.27 -4.51
CA LEU A 226 -9.15 -4.66 -3.79
C LEU A 226 -8.37 -3.40 -3.37
N ASN A 227 -8.05 -3.28 -2.07
CA ASN A 227 -7.26 -2.19 -1.49
C ASN A 227 -6.95 -2.48 -0.01
N GLY A 228 -5.69 -2.41 0.39
CA GLY A 228 -5.23 -2.73 1.74
C GLY A 228 -4.31 -3.95 1.74
N ILE A 229 -3.05 -3.76 2.12
CA ILE A 229 -2.01 -4.78 2.19
C ILE A 229 -1.28 -4.58 3.51
N ALA A 230 -1.11 -5.64 4.31
CA ALA A 230 -0.32 -5.56 5.52
C ALA A 230 0.55 -6.80 5.70
N PHE A 231 1.82 -6.63 6.01
CA PHE A 231 2.74 -7.74 6.20
C PHE A 231 2.79 -8.17 7.67
N ASN A 232 2.59 -9.46 7.91
CA ASN A 232 2.78 -10.07 9.22
C ASN A 232 4.18 -10.67 9.31
N ALA A 233 5.10 -9.95 9.96
CA ALA A 233 6.48 -10.41 10.14
C ALA A 233 6.60 -11.68 10.99
N ALA A 234 5.63 -11.99 11.85
CA ALA A 234 5.69 -13.18 12.71
C ALA A 234 5.45 -14.49 11.95
N THR A 235 4.69 -14.42 10.84
CA THR A 235 4.30 -15.58 10.03
C THR A 235 4.84 -15.52 8.60
N GLU A 236 5.46 -14.40 8.23
CA GLU A 236 5.92 -14.09 6.86
C GLU A 236 4.78 -14.22 5.84
N THR A 237 3.61 -13.67 6.20
CA THR A 237 2.39 -13.67 5.37
C THR A 237 1.93 -12.25 5.10
N PHE A 238 1.10 -12.09 4.07
CA PHE A 238 0.42 -10.84 3.77
C PHE A 238 -1.05 -10.96 4.09
N TRP A 239 -1.60 -9.94 4.71
CA TRP A 239 -3.03 -9.72 4.83
C TRP A 239 -3.50 -8.79 3.73
N VAL A 240 -4.55 -9.18 3.03
CA VAL A 240 -5.17 -8.38 1.97
C VAL A 240 -6.68 -8.25 2.20
N THR A 241 -7.23 -7.12 1.80
CA THR A 241 -8.67 -6.86 1.84
C THR A 241 -9.08 -5.87 0.75
N GLY A 242 -10.24 -5.28 0.87
CA GLY A 242 -10.71 -4.25 -0.04
C GLY A 242 -11.78 -3.37 0.55
N LYS A 243 -12.13 -2.36 -0.24
CA LYS A 243 -13.10 -1.33 0.14
C LYS A 243 -14.46 -2.00 0.36
N ASN A 244 -15.03 -1.88 1.55
CA ASN A 244 -16.30 -2.50 1.97
C ASN A 244 -16.32 -4.04 1.87
N TRP A 245 -15.17 -4.71 1.86
CA TRP A 245 -15.12 -6.17 1.88
C TRP A 245 -15.61 -6.70 3.24
N ARG A 246 -16.18 -7.90 3.23
CA ARG A 246 -16.65 -8.62 4.43
C ARG A 246 -15.52 -9.37 5.11
N LYS A 247 -14.42 -9.63 4.41
CA LYS A 247 -13.28 -10.38 4.95
C LYS A 247 -11.93 -9.71 4.72
N LEU A 248 -11.00 -10.01 5.63
CA LEU A 248 -9.56 -9.95 5.38
C LEU A 248 -9.06 -11.37 5.10
N TYR A 249 -8.08 -11.49 4.21
CA TYR A 249 -7.52 -12.75 3.76
C TYR A 249 -6.02 -12.75 4.01
N GLU A 250 -5.53 -13.78 4.68
CA GLU A 250 -4.10 -14.00 4.88
C GLU A 250 -3.57 -14.92 3.77
N ILE A 251 -2.56 -14.46 3.06
CA ILE A 251 -1.92 -15.18 1.96
C ILE A 251 -0.45 -15.40 2.26
N LYS A 252 0.06 -16.59 1.90
CA LYS A 252 1.48 -16.90 1.90
C LYS A 252 1.97 -17.02 0.46
N LEU A 253 2.96 -16.22 0.09
CA LEU A 253 3.59 -16.29 -1.22
C LEU A 253 4.51 -17.53 -1.26
N LEU A 254 4.41 -18.34 -2.32
CA LEU A 254 5.09 -19.65 -2.39
C LEU A 254 6.50 -19.60 -2.99
N ASP A 255 6.79 -18.59 -3.80
CA ASP A 255 8.00 -18.51 -4.62
C ASP A 255 8.70 -17.14 -4.51
N TRP A 256 8.38 -16.38 -3.46
CA TRP A 256 8.98 -15.06 -3.24
C TRP A 256 10.30 -15.18 -2.49
N GLN A 257 11.39 -14.81 -3.15
CA GLN A 257 12.69 -14.60 -2.51
C GLN A 257 13.02 -13.11 -2.65
N PRO A 258 12.94 -12.32 -1.57
CA PRO A 258 13.45 -10.95 -1.62
C PRO A 258 14.95 -11.00 -1.95
N GLU A 259 15.40 -10.12 -2.84
CA GLU A 259 16.83 -9.96 -3.16
C GLU A 259 17.64 -9.50 -1.94
#